data_AF-A0A9X4II91-F1
#
_entry.id   AF-A0A9X4II91-F1
#
_cell.length_a   1.000
_cell.length_b   1.000
_cell.length_c   1.000
_cell.angle_alpha   90.00
_cell.angle_beta   90.00
_cell.angle_gamma   90.00
#
_symmetry.space_group_name_H-M   'P 1'
#
loop_
_entity.id
_entity.type
_entity.pdbx_description
1 polymer ?
#
loop_
_entity_poly.entity_id
_entity_poly.type
_entity_poly.pdbx_seq_one_letter_code
_entity_poly.pdbx_strand_id
1 'polypeptide(L)'
;MPKAPPRRRKRRHLVVSVGLTVALLALIALTVQGTETGLTLVLLGAVSVLVGTCHLLFPGSRFFTIGLANFVSVYAIIFQFFVEAHFSGLSHGMLALGFVLPLATFLGGVVMRRAGIRAMVLGDVPRRSDARRVGRALAWGVPFLVVGAATFLLTPTTPLPVVREAFLAAMGFIALIVLLVSYDMVVMLLETGLLFEEFFEQIAALVEPAFAFFTFYSLLVIIFAALYTVVDRYSPVSQFIIAGTPQKISLAESLYFSVVTLSTVGYGDIVPVGALVRVVVAAEVIVGMLLLLFGFNAIFSYSSTRKAPGRRTADN
;
A
#
# COMPACT_ATOMS: atom_id res chain seq x y z
N MET A 1 18.19 10.98 -33.68
CA MET A 1 18.62 11.06 -32.26
C MET A 1 17.39 11.30 -31.38
N PRO A 2 16.99 10.37 -30.49
CA PRO A 2 15.88 10.59 -29.58
C PRO A 2 16.29 11.64 -28.53
N LYS A 3 15.52 12.73 -28.41
CA LYS A 3 15.74 13.80 -27.44
C LYS A 3 15.65 13.23 -26.01
N ALA A 4 16.72 13.39 -25.24
CA ALA A 4 16.72 13.04 -23.82
C ALA A 4 15.59 13.78 -23.08
N PRO A 5 14.81 13.10 -22.22
CA PRO A 5 13.68 13.73 -21.55
C PRO A 5 14.14 14.84 -20.58
N PRO A 6 13.38 15.95 -20.46
CA PRO A 6 13.82 17.14 -19.73
C PRO A 6 13.94 16.90 -18.21
N ARG A 7 15.10 17.28 -17.64
CA ARG A 7 15.51 17.09 -16.23
C ARG A 7 14.47 17.48 -15.17
N ARG A 8 13.57 18.43 -15.46
CA ARG A 8 12.51 18.90 -14.53
C ARG A 8 11.45 17.84 -14.21
N ARG A 9 11.07 16.97 -15.16
CA ARG A 9 10.06 15.92 -14.96
C ARG A 9 10.57 14.84 -13.99
N LYS A 10 11.85 14.46 -14.09
CA LYS A 10 12.50 13.53 -13.14
C LYS A 10 12.47 14.02 -11.69
N ARG A 11 12.61 15.33 -11.44
CA ARG A 11 12.69 15.91 -10.09
C ARG A 11 11.35 15.99 -9.35
N ARG A 12 10.22 16.20 -10.05
CA ARG A 12 8.87 16.21 -9.43
C ARG A 12 8.41 14.82 -9.01
N HIS A 13 8.61 13.81 -9.85
CA HIS A 13 8.24 12.43 -9.52
C HIS A 13 9.11 11.83 -8.39
N LEU A 14 10.34 12.33 -8.22
CA LEU A 14 11.25 11.99 -7.11
C LEU A 14 10.66 12.37 -5.75
N VAL A 15 10.15 13.61 -5.62
CA VAL A 15 9.60 14.13 -4.35
C VAL A 15 8.35 13.36 -3.92
N VAL A 16 7.51 12.94 -4.86
CA VAL A 16 6.26 12.22 -4.56
C VAL A 16 6.51 10.81 -4.02
N SER A 17 7.42 10.05 -4.62
CA SER A 17 7.70 8.65 -4.20
C SER A 17 8.39 8.57 -2.82
N VAL A 18 9.37 9.44 -2.59
CA VAL A 18 10.03 9.56 -1.28
C VAL A 18 9.04 10.12 -0.25
N GLY A 19 8.23 11.12 -0.62
CA GLY A 19 7.19 11.67 0.25
C GLY A 19 6.16 10.63 0.69
N LEU A 20 5.69 9.77 -0.22
CA LEU A 20 4.72 8.69 0.09
C LEU A 20 5.33 7.64 1.03
N THR A 21 6.58 7.25 0.78
CA THR A 21 7.33 6.34 1.65
C THR A 21 7.48 6.91 3.07
N VAL A 22 7.90 8.17 3.17
CA VAL A 22 8.06 8.87 4.45
C VAL A 22 6.72 9.03 5.15
N ALA A 23 5.65 9.35 4.42
CA ALA A 23 4.30 9.47 4.98
C ALA A 23 3.79 8.14 5.54
N LEU A 24 4.01 7.02 4.84
CA LEU A 24 3.64 5.69 5.32
C LEU A 24 4.42 5.32 6.59
N LEU A 25 5.74 5.55 6.60
CA LEU A 25 6.58 5.30 7.78
C LEU A 25 6.20 6.21 8.95
N ALA A 26 5.85 7.47 8.70
CA ALA A 26 5.37 8.39 9.72
C ALA A 26 4.02 7.93 10.28
N LEU A 27 3.11 7.45 9.44
CA LEU A 27 1.82 6.92 9.88
C LEU A 27 1.99 5.66 10.75
N ILE A 28 2.90 4.75 10.38
CA ILE A 28 3.28 3.60 11.21
C ILE A 28 3.88 4.08 12.54
N ALA A 29 4.81 5.03 12.51
CA ALA A 29 5.42 5.57 13.72
C ALA A 29 4.40 6.22 14.67
N LEU A 30 3.34 6.85 14.14
CA LEU A 30 2.24 7.42 14.93
C LEU A 30 1.34 6.36 15.60
N THR A 31 1.30 5.13 15.06
CA THR A 31 0.54 4.03 15.68
C THR A 31 1.26 3.38 16.86
N VAL A 32 2.58 3.59 16.98
CA VAL A 32 3.38 3.02 18.06
C VAL A 32 3.23 3.91 19.30
N GLN A 33 2.14 3.74 20.04
CA GLN A 33 1.97 4.36 21.36
C GLN A 33 2.92 3.70 22.37
N GLY A 34 3.71 4.50 23.11
CA GLY A 34 4.48 4.02 24.27
C GLY A 34 5.97 3.71 24.05
N THR A 35 6.52 3.89 22.85
CA THR A 35 7.98 3.82 22.65
C THR A 35 8.68 5.12 23.03
N GLU A 36 9.79 5.02 23.76
CA GLU A 36 10.72 6.13 24.00
C GLU A 36 11.14 6.81 22.69
N THR A 37 11.08 8.15 22.65
CA THR A 37 11.40 8.99 21.49
C THR A 37 12.76 8.64 20.87
N GLY A 38 13.74 8.24 21.69
CA GLY A 38 15.06 7.82 21.23
C GLY A 38 15.04 6.56 20.36
N LEU A 39 14.24 5.54 20.73
CA LEU A 39 14.13 4.32 19.94
C LEU A 39 13.48 4.62 18.59
N THR A 40 12.38 5.36 18.58
CA THR A 40 11.66 5.74 17.34
C THR A 40 12.57 6.49 16.36
N LEU A 41 13.42 7.39 16.84
CA LEU A 41 14.40 8.10 16.02
C LEU A 41 15.44 7.16 15.40
N VAL A 42 15.93 6.17 16.15
CA VAL A 42 16.88 5.17 15.62
C VAL A 42 16.22 4.31 14.54
N LEU A 43 14.99 3.86 14.77
CA LEU A 43 14.24 3.06 13.79
C LEU A 43 14.04 3.84 12.48
N LEU A 44 13.50 5.07 12.56
CA LEU A 44 13.29 5.94 11.41
C LEU A 44 14.60 6.30 10.70
N GLY A 45 15.65 6.57 11.46
CA GLY A 45 16.99 6.86 10.94
C GLY A 45 17.55 5.67 10.16
N ALA A 46 17.46 4.45 10.70
CA ALA A 46 17.96 3.25 10.05
C ALA A 46 17.24 2.96 8.72
N VAL A 47 15.90 3.08 8.70
CA VAL A 47 15.11 2.94 7.47
C VAL A 47 15.48 4.02 6.46
N SER A 48 15.61 5.27 6.89
CA SER A 48 15.98 6.39 6.02
C SER A 48 17.36 6.21 5.39
N VAL A 49 18.35 5.76 6.17
CA VAL A 49 19.71 5.46 5.68
C VAL A 49 19.69 4.31 4.68
N LEU A 50 18.98 3.23 4.97
CA LEU A 50 18.86 2.08 4.06
C LEU A 50 18.23 2.49 2.72
N VAL A 51 17.04 3.09 2.76
CA VAL A 51 16.29 3.49 1.56
C VAL A 51 17.08 4.54 0.77
N GLY A 52 17.66 5.53 1.46
CA GLY A 52 18.47 6.57 0.84
C GLY A 52 19.72 6.03 0.15
N THR A 53 20.45 5.11 0.80
CA THR A 53 21.66 4.51 0.23
C THR A 53 21.33 3.64 -0.99
N CYS A 54 20.31 2.79 -0.88
CA CYS A 54 19.85 1.97 -1.99
C CYS A 54 19.40 2.82 -3.20
N HIS A 55 18.71 3.94 -2.97
CA HIS A 55 18.34 4.88 -4.03
C HIS A 55 19.57 5.52 -4.71
N LEU A 56 20.61 5.88 -3.94
CA LEU A 56 21.86 6.42 -4.50
C LEU A 56 22.63 5.38 -5.33
N LEU A 57 22.62 4.11 -4.90
CA LEU A 57 23.30 3.02 -5.60
C LEU A 57 22.59 2.60 -6.89
N PHE A 58 21.26 2.66 -6.94
CA PHE A 58 20.44 2.24 -8.08
C PHE A 58 19.50 3.37 -8.56
N PRO A 59 20.03 4.47 -9.15
CA PRO A 59 19.26 5.69 -9.47
C PRO A 59 18.29 5.57 -10.68
N GLY A 60 17.80 4.37 -10.99
CA GLY A 60 17.03 4.07 -12.21
C GLY A 60 15.55 3.75 -12.00
N SER A 61 15.18 3.00 -10.95
CA SER A 61 13.85 2.42 -10.79
C SER A 61 13.13 2.99 -9.57
N ARG A 62 12.16 3.89 -9.80
CA ARG A 62 11.34 4.50 -8.73
C ARG A 62 10.64 3.44 -7.87
N PHE A 63 10.15 2.40 -8.53
CA PHE A 63 9.43 1.31 -7.90
C PHE A 63 10.29 0.39 -7.06
N PHE A 64 11.60 0.32 -7.33
CA PHE A 64 12.51 -0.39 -6.43
C PHE A 64 12.57 0.29 -5.06
N THR A 65 12.63 1.63 -5.03
CA THR A 65 12.68 2.39 -3.77
C THR A 65 11.36 2.26 -3.01
N ILE A 66 10.22 2.35 -3.71
CA ILE A 66 8.88 2.17 -3.13
C ILE A 66 8.69 0.72 -2.63
N GLY A 67 9.11 -0.28 -3.42
CA GLY A 67 9.04 -1.68 -3.04
C GLY A 67 9.90 -1.97 -1.81
N LEU A 68 11.16 -1.52 -1.81
CA LEU A 68 12.06 -1.64 -0.68
C LEU A 68 11.47 -1.00 0.58
N ALA A 69 10.94 0.22 0.46
CA ALA A 69 10.27 0.90 1.55
C ALA A 69 9.11 0.09 2.13
N ASN A 70 8.24 -0.47 1.28
CA ASN A 70 7.13 -1.30 1.73
C ASN A 70 7.61 -2.56 2.46
N PHE A 71 8.62 -3.25 1.96
CA PHE A 71 9.20 -4.42 2.64
C PHE A 71 9.79 -4.06 4.01
N VAL A 72 10.48 -2.93 4.10
CA VAL A 72 11.05 -2.46 5.37
C VAL A 72 9.94 -2.04 6.34
N SER A 73 8.84 -1.44 5.87
CA SER A 73 7.67 -1.14 6.68
C SER A 73 7.02 -2.40 7.25
N VAL A 74 6.84 -3.45 6.42
CA VAL A 74 6.31 -4.74 6.88
C VAL A 74 7.22 -5.35 7.94
N TYR A 75 8.55 -5.33 7.71
CA TYR A 75 9.52 -5.76 8.71
C TYR A 75 9.38 -4.97 10.01
N ALA A 76 9.22 -3.65 9.95
CA ALA A 76 9.08 -2.81 11.14
C ALA A 76 7.82 -3.10 11.95
N ILE A 77 6.69 -3.33 11.28
CA ILE A 77 5.43 -3.70 11.94
C ILE A 77 5.57 -5.07 12.62
N ILE A 78 6.12 -6.07 11.90
CA ILE A 78 6.31 -7.41 12.46
C ILE A 78 7.28 -7.38 13.64
N PHE A 79 8.39 -6.65 13.52
CA PHE A 79 9.34 -6.47 14.61
C PHE A 79 8.66 -5.88 15.85
N GLN A 80 7.89 -4.79 15.67
CA GLN A 80 7.18 -4.14 16.77
C GLN A 80 6.19 -5.10 17.44
N PHE A 81 5.43 -5.87 16.66
CA PHE A 81 4.52 -6.89 17.18
C PHE A 81 5.23 -7.90 18.08
N PHE A 82 6.38 -8.43 17.66
CA PHE A 82 7.14 -9.38 18.49
C PHE A 82 7.76 -8.73 19.71
N VAL A 83 8.20 -7.48 19.61
CA VAL A 83 8.71 -6.71 20.76
C VAL A 83 7.63 -6.55 21.81
N GLU A 84 6.44 -6.13 21.41
CA GLU A 84 5.31 -5.96 22.33
C GLU A 84 4.89 -7.28 22.97
N ALA A 85 4.84 -8.36 22.18
CA ALA A 85 4.38 -9.66 22.64
C ALA A 85 5.37 -10.41 23.54
N HIS A 86 6.68 -10.36 23.24
CA HIS A 86 7.67 -11.25 23.88
C HIS A 86 8.94 -10.55 24.39
N PHE A 87 9.28 -9.35 23.90
CA PHE A 87 10.57 -8.71 24.18
C PHE A 87 10.46 -7.34 24.85
N SER A 88 9.30 -6.99 25.41
CA SER A 88 9.02 -5.70 26.03
C SER A 88 9.90 -5.40 27.25
N GLY A 89 10.44 -6.44 27.90
CA GLY A 89 11.37 -6.32 29.01
C GLY A 89 12.83 -6.03 28.63
N LEU A 90 13.17 -5.99 27.34
CA LEU A 90 14.54 -5.69 26.89
C LEU A 90 14.83 -4.19 26.88
N SER A 91 16.10 -3.82 27.05
CA SER A 91 16.50 -2.42 26.98
C SER A 91 16.31 -1.83 25.58
N HIS A 92 15.96 -0.55 25.52
CA HIS A 92 15.78 0.18 24.26
C HIS A 92 17.01 0.08 23.32
N GLY A 93 18.23 0.08 23.87
CA GLY A 93 19.45 -0.10 23.09
C GLY A 93 19.55 -1.48 22.44
N MET A 94 19.05 -2.52 23.11
CA MET A 94 19.02 -3.87 22.58
C MET A 94 17.99 -4.02 21.46
N LEU A 95 16.80 -3.45 21.66
CA LEU A 95 15.76 -3.40 20.65
C LEU A 95 16.24 -2.64 19.40
N ALA A 96 16.90 -1.50 19.59
CA ALA A 96 17.51 -0.74 18.51
C ALA A 96 18.56 -1.57 17.74
N LEU A 97 19.47 -2.25 18.46
CA LEU A 97 20.48 -3.10 17.83
C LEU A 97 19.85 -4.25 17.04
N GLY A 98 18.86 -4.94 17.61
CA GLY A 98 18.16 -6.03 16.94
C GLY A 98 17.42 -5.58 15.69
N PHE A 99 16.80 -4.40 15.72
CA PHE A 99 16.15 -3.83 14.55
C PHE A 99 17.13 -3.47 13.44
N VAL A 100 18.22 -2.78 13.80
CA VAL A 100 19.21 -2.24 12.84
C VAL A 100 20.05 -3.35 12.20
N LEU A 101 20.34 -4.42 12.93
CA LEU A 101 21.27 -5.46 12.48
C LEU A 101 20.85 -6.14 11.15
N PRO A 102 19.61 -6.63 10.97
CA PRO A 102 19.15 -7.14 9.67
C PRO A 102 19.18 -6.09 8.54
N LEU A 103 18.85 -4.83 8.84
CA LEU A 103 18.88 -3.75 7.84
C LEU A 103 20.30 -3.40 7.40
N ALA A 104 21.24 -3.35 8.36
CA ALA A 104 22.64 -3.07 8.10
C ALA A 104 23.31 -4.21 7.31
N THR A 105 23.01 -5.46 7.66
CA THR A 105 23.51 -6.64 6.93
C THR A 105 22.92 -6.75 5.53
N PHE A 106 21.63 -6.45 5.36
CA PHE A 106 21.02 -6.30 4.03
C PHE A 106 21.80 -5.27 3.20
N LEU A 107 21.97 -4.06 3.74
CA LEU A 107 22.69 -2.98 3.05
C LEU A 107 24.12 -3.38 2.70
N GLY A 108 24.82 -4.04 3.63
CA GLY A 108 26.15 -4.60 3.41
C GLY A 108 26.17 -5.58 2.23
N GLY A 109 25.24 -6.53 2.21
CA GLY A 109 25.10 -7.49 1.10
C GLY A 109 24.82 -6.83 -0.24
N VAL A 110 23.98 -5.79 -0.26
CA VAL A 110 23.70 -4.97 -1.44
C VAL A 110 24.95 -4.23 -1.94
N VAL A 111 25.70 -3.60 -1.04
CA VAL A 111 26.93 -2.85 -1.39
C VAL A 111 28.00 -3.80 -1.91
N MET A 112 28.19 -4.96 -1.28
CA MET A 112 29.19 -5.96 -1.70
C MET A 112 28.91 -6.49 -3.11
N ARG A 113 27.64 -6.72 -3.45
CA ARG A 113 27.23 -7.30 -4.74
C ARG A 113 26.83 -6.26 -5.79
N ARG A 114 27.12 -4.98 -5.56
CA ARG A 114 26.70 -3.84 -6.40
C ARG A 114 27.06 -3.99 -7.88
N ALA A 115 28.24 -4.55 -8.19
CA ALA A 115 28.71 -4.70 -9.56
C ALA A 115 27.86 -5.72 -10.35
N GLY A 116 27.52 -6.84 -9.73
CA GLY A 116 26.66 -7.87 -10.34
C GLY A 116 25.21 -7.42 -10.52
N ILE A 117 24.66 -6.67 -9.54
CA ILE A 117 23.32 -6.10 -9.64
C ILE A 117 23.26 -5.06 -10.77
N ARG A 118 24.27 -4.17 -10.86
CA ARG A 118 24.33 -3.13 -11.89
C ARG A 118 24.50 -3.71 -13.30
N ALA A 119 25.25 -4.80 -13.44
CA ALA A 119 25.40 -5.51 -14.71
C ALA A 119 24.06 -6.11 -15.20
N MET A 120 23.20 -6.61 -14.31
CA MET A 120 21.86 -7.08 -14.69
C MET A 120 20.91 -5.95 -15.11
N VAL A 121 21.05 -4.75 -14.51
CA VAL A 121 20.23 -3.58 -14.87
C VAL A 121 20.63 -2.98 -16.23
N LEU A 122 21.91 -3.10 -16.61
CA LEU A 122 22.46 -2.54 -17.86
C LEU A 122 22.56 -3.56 -19.02
N GLY A 123 22.56 -4.86 -18.73
CA GLY A 123 22.63 -5.92 -19.73
C GLY A 123 21.24 -6.39 -20.15
N ASP A 124 21.02 -6.55 -21.46
CA ASP A 124 19.85 -7.18 -22.08
C ASP A 124 19.81 -8.70 -21.78
N VAL A 125 19.80 -9.10 -20.51
CA VAL A 125 19.56 -10.50 -20.14
C VAL A 125 18.06 -10.76 -20.36
N PRO A 126 17.68 -11.78 -21.17
CA PRO A 126 16.29 -12.00 -21.53
C PRO A 126 15.42 -12.17 -20.28
N ARG A 127 14.44 -11.26 -20.17
CA ARG A 127 13.43 -11.14 -19.10
C ARG A 127 12.42 -12.28 -19.14
N ARG A 128 12.88 -13.53 -18.98
CA ARG A 128 11.96 -14.65 -18.74
C ARG A 128 11.63 -14.69 -17.25
N SER A 129 10.37 -14.43 -16.95
CA SER A 129 9.76 -14.70 -15.64
C SER A 129 9.81 -16.20 -15.36
N ASP A 130 10.94 -16.68 -14.87
CA ASP A 130 11.05 -18.05 -14.38
C ASP A 130 10.15 -18.19 -13.15
N ALA A 131 9.06 -18.97 -13.24
CA ALA A 131 8.24 -19.34 -12.09
C ALA A 131 9.08 -19.91 -10.92
N ARG A 132 10.24 -20.49 -11.23
CA ARG A 132 11.24 -20.97 -10.26
C ARG A 132 11.93 -19.86 -9.44
N ARG A 133 11.94 -18.60 -9.88
CA ARG A 133 12.43 -17.45 -9.10
C ARG A 133 11.42 -17.01 -8.06
N VAL A 134 10.14 -16.93 -8.43
CA VAL A 134 9.06 -16.59 -7.49
C VAL A 134 8.94 -17.65 -6.40
N GLY A 135 9.05 -18.94 -6.74
CA GLY A 135 9.10 -20.02 -5.75
C GLY A 135 10.27 -19.90 -4.78
N ARG A 136 11.46 -19.53 -5.26
CA ARG A 136 12.62 -19.25 -4.39
C ARG A 136 12.39 -18.02 -3.51
N ALA A 137 11.81 -16.95 -4.06
CA ALA A 137 11.43 -15.75 -3.32
C ALA A 137 10.50 -16.05 -2.13
N LEU A 138 9.46 -16.85 -2.36
CA LEU A 138 8.53 -17.28 -1.31
C LEU A 138 9.19 -18.21 -0.29
N ALA A 139 10.08 -19.11 -0.73
CA ALA A 139 10.80 -20.00 0.16
C ALA A 139 11.68 -19.25 1.18
N TRP A 140 12.21 -18.07 0.82
CA TRP A 140 12.96 -17.23 1.76
C TRP A 140 12.11 -16.65 2.90
N GLY A 141 10.77 -16.63 2.77
CA GLY A 141 9.87 -16.24 3.86
C GLY A 141 9.79 -17.28 4.98
N VAL A 142 10.07 -18.56 4.67
CA VAL A 142 9.91 -19.67 5.61
C VAL A 142 10.79 -19.53 6.85
N PRO A 143 12.10 -19.21 6.74
CA PRO A 143 12.93 -18.98 7.92
C PRO A 143 12.39 -17.89 8.85
N PHE A 144 11.84 -16.79 8.33
CA PHE A 144 11.24 -15.73 9.15
C PHE A 144 10.02 -16.23 9.92
N LEU A 145 9.17 -17.03 9.26
CA LEU A 145 8.01 -17.66 9.90
C LEU A 145 8.45 -18.65 10.98
N VAL A 146 9.51 -19.43 10.73
CA VAL A 146 10.07 -20.37 11.72
C VAL A 146 10.62 -19.63 12.93
N VAL A 147 11.37 -18.54 12.73
CA VAL A 147 11.86 -17.70 13.84
C VAL A 147 10.69 -17.11 14.61
N GLY A 148 9.69 -16.54 13.92
CA GLY A 148 8.49 -16.01 14.56
C GLY A 148 7.74 -17.06 15.37
N ALA A 149 7.52 -18.26 14.81
CA ALA A 149 6.89 -19.38 15.50
C ALA A 149 7.70 -19.84 16.72
N ALA A 150 9.03 -19.90 16.61
CA ALA A 150 9.91 -20.28 17.71
C ALA A 150 9.84 -19.28 18.88
N THR A 151 9.58 -17.99 18.64
CA THR A 151 9.45 -17.01 19.73
C THR A 151 8.22 -17.24 20.61
N PHE A 152 7.17 -17.91 20.12
CA PHE A 152 6.02 -18.31 20.96
C PHE A 152 6.34 -19.39 22.00
N LEU A 153 7.52 -20.00 21.93
CA LEU A 153 8.02 -20.86 23.00
C LEU A 153 8.46 -20.05 24.24
N LEU A 154 8.65 -18.73 24.09
CA LEU A 154 8.92 -17.82 25.20
C LEU A 154 7.61 -17.51 25.93
N THR A 155 7.59 -17.75 27.23
CA THR A 155 6.45 -17.46 28.10
C THR A 155 6.70 -16.19 28.91
N PRO A 156 5.67 -15.51 29.44
CA PRO A 156 5.87 -14.35 30.32
C PRO A 156 6.73 -14.63 31.57
N THR A 157 6.82 -15.90 31.98
CA THR A 157 7.65 -16.37 33.10
C THR A 157 9.09 -16.68 32.73
N THR A 158 9.47 -16.60 31.45
CA THR A 158 10.81 -16.95 30.99
C THR A 158 11.85 -15.94 31.54
N PRO A 159 12.98 -16.40 32.10
CA PRO A 159 14.00 -15.50 32.65
C PRO A 159 14.56 -14.53 31.60
N LEU A 160 14.75 -13.26 32.00
CA LEU A 160 15.25 -12.20 31.11
C LEU A 160 16.55 -12.54 30.37
N PRO A 161 17.55 -13.22 30.96
CA PRO A 161 18.75 -13.64 30.22
C PRO A 161 18.42 -14.58 29.06
N VAL A 162 17.49 -15.52 29.24
CA VAL A 162 17.08 -16.46 28.18
C VAL A 162 16.35 -15.71 27.06
N VAL A 163 15.46 -14.78 27.41
CA VAL A 163 14.76 -13.91 26.45
C VAL A 163 15.77 -13.08 25.64
N ARG A 164 16.81 -12.55 26.31
CA ARG A 164 17.87 -11.76 25.67
C ARG A 164 18.68 -12.58 24.66
N GLU A 165 19.13 -13.77 25.05
CA GLU A 165 19.91 -14.64 24.15
C GLU A 165 19.04 -15.13 22.98
N ALA A 166 17.76 -15.46 23.24
CA ALA A 166 16.82 -15.84 22.19
C ALA A 166 16.59 -14.69 21.19
N PHE A 167 16.46 -13.45 21.67
CA PHE A 167 16.35 -12.27 20.81
C PHE A 167 17.59 -12.07 19.94
N LEU A 168 18.80 -12.13 20.52
CA LEU A 168 20.04 -11.99 19.75
C LEU A 168 20.20 -13.10 18.72
N ALA A 169 19.92 -14.35 19.10
CA ALA A 169 19.99 -15.48 18.19
C ALA A 169 19.00 -15.33 17.03
N ALA A 170 17.76 -14.93 17.31
CA ALA A 170 16.74 -14.66 16.30
C ALA A 170 17.19 -13.54 15.34
N MET A 171 17.62 -12.38 15.86
CA MET A 171 18.05 -11.25 15.04
C MET A 171 19.34 -11.54 14.26
N GLY A 172 20.29 -12.27 14.85
CA GLY A 172 21.50 -12.71 14.18
C GLY A 172 21.23 -13.71 13.05
N PHE A 173 20.33 -14.67 13.29
CA PHE A 173 19.91 -15.63 12.27
C PHE A 173 19.15 -14.95 11.13
N ILE A 174 18.22 -14.05 11.45
CA ILE A 174 17.54 -13.21 10.46
C ILE A 174 18.56 -12.41 9.65
N ALA A 175 19.52 -11.75 10.30
CA ALA A 175 20.56 -10.96 9.62
C ALA A 175 21.43 -11.81 8.68
N LEU A 176 21.79 -13.04 9.09
CA LEU A 176 22.52 -13.97 8.23
C LEU A 176 21.70 -14.36 6.98
N ILE A 177 20.43 -14.73 7.16
CA ILE A 177 19.55 -15.05 6.04
C ILE A 177 19.43 -13.85 5.12
N VAL A 178 19.12 -12.68 5.66
CA VAL A 178 18.96 -11.44 4.90
C VAL A 178 20.23 -11.11 4.08
N LEU A 179 21.42 -11.33 4.64
CA LEU A 179 22.70 -11.16 3.92
C LEU A 179 22.84 -12.14 2.75
N LEU A 180 22.43 -13.41 2.93
CA LEU A 180 22.50 -14.43 1.88
C LEU A 180 21.52 -14.12 0.74
N VAL A 181 20.33 -13.62 1.06
CA VAL A 181 19.24 -13.37 0.11
C VAL A 181 19.27 -11.97 -0.50
N SER A 182 20.05 -11.05 0.06
CA SER A 182 20.00 -9.62 -0.31
C SER A 182 20.09 -9.38 -1.81
N TYR A 183 20.88 -10.20 -2.52
CA TYR A 183 21.01 -10.16 -3.97
C TYR A 183 19.71 -10.53 -4.69
N ASP A 184 19.15 -11.69 -4.39
CA ASP A 184 17.93 -12.20 -5.00
C ASP A 184 16.74 -11.28 -4.70
N MET A 185 16.67 -10.74 -3.47
CA MET A 185 15.66 -9.75 -3.08
C MET A 185 15.77 -8.48 -3.92
N VAL A 186 16.97 -7.92 -4.10
CA VAL A 186 17.13 -6.71 -4.92
C VAL A 186 16.77 -6.97 -6.38
N VAL A 187 17.19 -8.10 -6.95
CA VAL A 187 16.83 -8.46 -8.33
C VAL A 187 15.32 -8.60 -8.47
N MET A 188 14.65 -9.31 -7.56
CA MET A 188 13.20 -9.43 -7.55
C MET A 188 12.51 -8.06 -7.42
N LEU A 189 12.98 -7.19 -6.53
CA LEU A 189 12.44 -5.84 -6.37
C LEU A 189 12.64 -4.98 -7.61
N LEU A 190 13.74 -5.15 -8.33
CA LEU A 190 14.00 -4.48 -9.61
C LEU A 190 13.07 -5.01 -10.71
N GLU A 191 12.93 -6.33 -10.85
CA GLU A 191 12.03 -6.95 -11.82
C GLU A 191 10.57 -6.57 -11.56
N THR A 192 10.12 -6.70 -10.31
CA THR A 192 8.76 -6.31 -9.89
C THR A 192 8.57 -4.81 -10.05
N GLY A 193 9.61 -4.01 -9.78
CA GLY A 193 9.55 -2.57 -9.96
C GLY A 193 9.30 -2.14 -11.41
N LEU A 194 9.85 -2.86 -12.38
CA LEU A 194 9.57 -2.62 -13.80
C LEU A 194 8.14 -3.01 -14.18
N LEU A 195 7.64 -4.14 -13.66
CA LEU A 195 6.24 -4.54 -13.84
C LEU A 195 5.28 -3.50 -13.23
N PHE A 196 5.65 -2.93 -12.08
CA PHE A 196 4.89 -1.84 -11.48
C PHE A 196 4.95 -0.58 -12.34
N GLU A 197 6.06 -0.26 -13.00
CA GLU A 197 6.11 0.88 -13.93
C GLU A 197 5.12 0.73 -15.08
N GLU A 198 5.09 -0.44 -15.71
CA GLU A 198 4.10 -0.77 -16.74
C GLU A 198 2.67 -0.71 -16.19
N PHE A 199 2.43 -1.29 -15.01
CA PHE A 199 1.12 -1.26 -14.36
C PHE A 199 0.65 0.16 -14.00
N PHE A 200 1.52 1.00 -13.46
CA PHE A 200 1.20 2.37 -13.10
C PHE A 200 1.00 3.25 -14.32
N GLU A 201 1.71 3.01 -15.43
CA GLU A 201 1.42 3.68 -16.70
C GLU A 201 0.01 3.32 -17.22
N GLN A 202 -0.41 2.07 -17.03
CA GLN A 202 -1.79 1.64 -17.32
C GLN A 202 -2.80 2.32 -16.38
N ILE A 203 -2.54 2.37 -15.06
CA ILE A 203 -3.39 3.10 -14.10
C ILE A 203 -3.44 4.59 -14.42
N ALA A 204 -2.33 5.21 -14.81
CA ALA A 204 -2.30 6.63 -15.14
C ALA A 204 -3.22 6.95 -16.33
N ALA A 205 -3.35 6.03 -17.29
CA ALA A 205 -4.31 6.16 -18.39
C ALA A 205 -5.78 6.06 -17.92
N LEU A 206 -6.03 5.44 -16.77
CA LEU A 206 -7.36 5.30 -16.16
C LEU A 206 -7.76 6.53 -15.32
N VAL A 207 -6.82 7.43 -14.99
CA VAL A 207 -7.10 8.61 -14.14
C VAL A 207 -8.11 9.56 -14.79
N GLU A 208 -7.99 9.81 -16.09
CA GLU A 208 -8.92 10.69 -16.82
C GLU A 208 -10.36 10.15 -16.83
N PRO A 209 -10.63 8.90 -17.26
CA PRO A 209 -11.99 8.35 -17.19
C PRO A 209 -12.47 8.14 -15.75
N ALA A 210 -11.59 7.80 -14.80
CA ALA A 210 -11.96 7.69 -13.39
C ALA A 210 -12.38 9.03 -12.79
N PHE A 211 -11.74 10.14 -13.18
CA PHE A 211 -12.13 11.48 -12.73
C PHE A 211 -13.52 11.86 -13.25
N ALA A 212 -13.82 11.56 -14.53
CA ALA A 212 -15.14 11.76 -15.10
C ALA A 212 -16.19 10.92 -14.34
N PHE A 213 -15.92 9.63 -14.14
CA PHE A 213 -16.80 8.74 -13.36
C PHE A 213 -17.03 9.25 -11.94
N PHE A 214 -15.96 9.64 -11.23
CA PHE A 214 -16.04 10.18 -9.88
C PHE A 214 -16.86 11.48 -9.82
N THR A 215 -16.80 12.32 -10.85
CA THR A 215 -17.61 13.54 -10.95
C THR A 215 -19.09 13.22 -11.06
N PHE A 216 -19.49 12.23 -11.86
CA PHE A 216 -20.89 11.80 -11.94
C PHE A 216 -21.34 11.07 -10.67
N TYR A 217 -20.46 10.26 -10.08
CA TYR A 217 -20.72 9.55 -8.83
C TYR A 217 -20.98 10.55 -7.69
N SER A 218 -20.12 11.56 -7.52
CA SER A 218 -20.29 12.59 -6.50
C SER A 218 -21.52 13.46 -6.74
N LEU A 219 -21.84 13.76 -8.00
CA LEU A 219 -23.06 14.47 -8.36
C LEU A 219 -24.32 13.68 -7.96
N LEU A 220 -24.38 12.37 -8.25
CA LEU A 220 -25.49 11.53 -7.81
C LEU A 220 -25.60 11.50 -6.29
N VAL A 221 -24.48 11.34 -5.58
CA VAL A 221 -24.47 11.36 -4.11
C VAL A 221 -25.10 12.65 -3.57
N ILE A 222 -24.70 13.80 -4.12
CA ILE A 222 -25.21 15.10 -3.67
C ILE A 222 -26.70 15.26 -4.02
N ILE A 223 -27.10 14.88 -5.24
CA ILE A 223 -28.50 14.98 -5.69
C ILE A 223 -29.40 14.11 -4.80
N PHE A 224 -29.05 12.85 -4.58
CA PHE A 224 -29.87 11.95 -3.77
C PHE A 224 -29.85 12.33 -2.30
N ALA A 225 -28.72 12.73 -1.73
CA ALA A 225 -28.67 13.29 -0.39
C ALA A 225 -29.58 14.51 -0.21
N ALA A 226 -29.60 15.42 -1.20
CA ALA A 226 -30.51 16.57 -1.20
C ALA A 226 -31.97 16.12 -1.30
N LEU A 227 -32.29 15.14 -2.17
CA LEU A 227 -33.63 14.58 -2.29
C LEU A 227 -34.10 13.93 -0.98
N TYR A 228 -33.25 13.16 -0.30
CA TYR A 228 -33.55 12.57 1.01
C TYR A 228 -33.84 13.64 2.06
N THR A 229 -33.00 14.66 2.11
CA THR A 229 -33.18 15.79 3.03
C THR A 229 -34.47 16.54 2.74
N VAL A 230 -34.81 16.78 1.47
CA VAL A 230 -36.05 17.47 1.06
C VAL A 230 -37.28 16.62 1.39
N VAL A 231 -37.29 15.35 0.97
CA VAL A 231 -38.40 14.41 1.22
C VAL A 231 -38.70 14.32 2.71
N ASP A 232 -37.67 14.21 3.54
CA ASP A 232 -37.86 14.13 4.97
C ASP A 232 -38.22 15.48 5.59
N ARG A 233 -37.57 16.58 5.21
CA ARG A 233 -37.87 17.93 5.74
C ARG A 233 -39.32 18.37 5.52
N TYR A 234 -39.91 18.06 4.36
CA TYR A 234 -41.27 18.47 4.03
C TYR A 234 -42.34 17.42 4.40
N SER A 235 -41.94 16.24 4.87
CA SER A 235 -42.88 15.25 5.38
C SER A 235 -43.28 15.56 6.83
N PRO A 236 -44.56 15.45 7.21
CA PRO A 236 -45.00 15.66 8.59
C PRO A 236 -44.46 14.59 9.55
N VAL A 237 -44.05 13.41 9.05
CA VAL A 237 -43.51 12.30 9.84
C VAL A 237 -42.09 11.98 9.38
N SER A 238 -41.21 11.57 10.29
CA SER A 238 -39.86 11.11 9.97
C SER A 238 -39.88 9.97 8.97
N GLN A 239 -39.12 10.11 7.89
CA GLN A 239 -39.04 9.13 6.81
C GLN A 239 -37.94 8.07 7.06
N PHE A 240 -37.09 8.29 8.06
CA PHE A 240 -35.95 7.44 8.41
C PHE A 240 -35.97 6.99 9.87
N ILE A 241 -35.39 5.82 10.11
CA ILE A 241 -34.94 5.36 11.43
C ILE A 241 -33.43 5.52 11.48
N ILE A 242 -32.93 6.23 12.49
CA ILE A 242 -31.52 6.49 12.72
C ILE A 242 -31.20 5.97 14.13
N ALA A 243 -30.22 5.07 14.23
CA ALA A 243 -29.84 4.42 15.49
C ALA A 243 -31.06 3.81 16.25
N GLY A 244 -32.01 3.24 15.51
CA GLY A 244 -33.20 2.58 16.08
C GLY A 244 -34.37 3.50 16.46
N THR A 245 -34.26 4.81 16.23
CA THR A 245 -35.36 5.75 16.53
C THR A 245 -35.80 6.54 15.29
N PRO A 246 -37.10 6.83 15.12
CA PRO A 246 -37.56 7.71 14.04
C PRO A 246 -37.06 9.14 14.25
N GLN A 247 -36.23 9.63 13.34
CA GLN A 247 -35.62 10.96 13.44
C GLN A 247 -35.58 11.63 12.07
N LYS A 248 -35.50 12.97 12.08
CA LYS A 248 -35.27 13.73 10.85
C LYS A 248 -33.82 13.60 10.44
N ILE A 249 -33.57 13.25 9.18
CA ILE A 249 -32.23 13.06 8.65
C ILE A 249 -31.56 14.43 8.41
N SER A 250 -30.33 14.58 8.87
CA SER A 250 -29.49 15.74 8.55
C SER A 250 -28.88 15.61 7.15
N LEU A 251 -28.32 16.70 6.63
CA LEU A 251 -27.62 16.69 5.35
C LEU A 251 -26.38 15.78 5.38
N ALA A 252 -25.64 15.76 6.49
CA ALA A 252 -24.45 14.93 6.65
C ALA A 252 -24.82 13.44 6.67
N GLU A 253 -25.87 13.07 7.40
CA GLU A 253 -26.41 11.71 7.41
C GLU A 253 -26.97 11.30 6.05
N SER A 254 -27.60 12.23 5.32
CA SER A 254 -28.11 11.98 3.96
C SER A 254 -26.98 11.73 2.96
N LEU A 255 -25.88 12.49 3.05
CA LEU A 255 -24.67 12.27 2.25
C LEU A 255 -24.05 10.91 2.56
N TYR A 256 -23.90 10.59 3.85
CA TYR A 256 -23.40 9.30 4.28
C TYR A 256 -24.28 8.14 3.79
N PHE A 257 -25.61 8.24 3.99
CA PHE A 257 -26.58 7.24 3.55
C PHE A 257 -26.55 7.04 2.03
N SER A 258 -26.46 8.12 1.24
CA SER A 258 -26.36 8.06 -0.21
C SER A 258 -25.05 7.39 -0.66
N VAL A 259 -23.90 7.72 -0.06
CA VAL A 259 -22.62 7.03 -0.35
C VAL A 259 -22.71 5.54 -0.03
N VAL A 260 -23.25 5.18 1.14
CA VAL A 260 -23.40 3.78 1.58
C VAL A 260 -24.37 2.99 0.70
N THR A 261 -25.43 3.64 0.23
CA THR A 261 -26.43 3.05 -0.68
C THR A 261 -25.85 2.85 -2.08
N LEU A 262 -25.23 3.89 -2.66
CA LEU A 262 -24.65 3.86 -4.00
C LEU A 262 -23.45 2.91 -4.11
N SER A 263 -22.69 2.74 -3.02
CA SER A 263 -21.62 1.75 -2.90
C SER A 263 -22.10 0.33 -2.56
N THR A 264 -23.41 0.13 -2.37
CA THR A 264 -24.04 -1.15 -2.01
C THR A 264 -23.58 -1.75 -0.67
N VAL A 265 -22.98 -0.94 0.22
CA VAL A 265 -22.46 -1.40 1.52
C VAL A 265 -23.60 -1.65 2.51
N GLY A 266 -24.53 -0.69 2.64
CA GLY A 266 -25.74 -0.84 3.45
C GLY A 266 -25.53 -1.25 4.92
N TYR A 267 -24.78 -0.49 5.71
CA TYR A 267 -24.50 -0.82 7.12
C TYR A 267 -25.74 -1.01 8.01
N GLY A 268 -26.88 -0.43 7.63
CA GLY A 268 -28.16 -0.62 8.33
C GLY A 268 -28.36 0.27 9.56
N ASP A 269 -27.48 1.24 9.78
CA ASP A 269 -27.56 2.27 10.83
C ASP A 269 -28.56 3.39 10.51
N ILE A 270 -28.81 3.64 9.22
CA ILE A 270 -29.88 4.51 8.70
C ILE A 270 -30.79 3.69 7.78
N VAL A 271 -32.09 3.66 8.11
CA VAL A 271 -33.08 2.83 7.39
C VAL A 271 -34.25 3.68 6.86
N PRO A 272 -34.53 3.66 5.55
CA PRO A 272 -35.68 4.35 4.97
C PRO A 272 -36.99 3.59 5.26
N VAL A 273 -37.91 4.23 5.97
CA VAL A 273 -39.20 3.62 6.36
C VAL A 273 -40.39 4.19 5.59
N GLY A 274 -40.31 5.44 5.14
CA GLY A 274 -41.37 6.08 4.38
C GLY A 274 -41.53 5.55 2.95
N ALA A 275 -42.77 5.49 2.45
CA ALA A 275 -43.04 4.98 1.11
C ALA A 275 -42.36 5.82 0.01
N LEU A 276 -42.44 7.16 0.11
CA LEU A 276 -41.82 8.05 -0.87
C LEU A 276 -40.31 7.92 -0.87
N VAL A 277 -39.68 7.91 0.31
CA VAL A 277 -38.22 7.79 0.40
C VAL A 277 -37.72 6.45 -0.10
N ARG A 278 -38.48 5.36 0.09
CA ARG A 278 -38.16 4.04 -0.48
C ARG A 278 -38.15 4.04 -2.00
N VAL A 279 -39.06 4.78 -2.64
CA VAL A 279 -39.06 4.96 -4.10
C VAL A 279 -37.82 5.74 -4.55
N VAL A 280 -37.45 6.80 -3.82
CA VAL A 280 -36.23 7.58 -4.11
C VAL A 280 -34.98 6.71 -3.96
N VAL A 281 -34.90 5.88 -2.91
CA VAL A 281 -33.81 4.93 -2.70
C VAL A 281 -33.74 3.88 -3.81
N ALA A 282 -34.88 3.32 -4.21
CA ALA A 282 -34.92 2.38 -5.33
C ALA A 282 -34.44 3.03 -6.64
N ALA A 283 -34.82 4.29 -6.88
CA ALA A 283 -34.32 5.05 -8.02
C ALA A 283 -32.82 5.31 -7.93
N GLU A 284 -32.28 5.64 -6.75
CA GLU A 284 -30.83 5.79 -6.53
C GLU A 284 -30.08 4.51 -6.90
N VAL A 285 -30.56 3.36 -6.43
CA VAL A 285 -29.94 2.06 -6.73
C VAL A 285 -29.93 1.78 -8.24
N ILE A 286 -31.04 2.01 -8.94
CA ILE A 286 -31.13 1.80 -10.39
C ILE A 286 -30.18 2.73 -11.14
N VAL A 287 -30.22 4.03 -10.86
CA VAL A 287 -29.35 5.03 -11.51
C VAL A 287 -27.88 4.76 -11.19
N GLY A 288 -27.58 4.37 -9.95
CA GLY A 288 -26.26 3.95 -9.52
C GLY A 288 -25.73 2.73 -10.28
N MET A 289 -26.53 1.68 -10.41
CA MET A 289 -26.18 0.50 -11.20
C MET A 289 -25.88 0.85 -12.66
N LEU A 290 -26.68 1.73 -13.27
CA LEU A 290 -26.42 2.21 -14.63
C LEU A 290 -25.10 3.00 -14.70
N LEU A 291 -24.84 3.88 -13.74
CA LEU A 291 -23.59 4.62 -13.68
C LEU A 291 -22.39 3.68 -13.55
N LEU A 292 -22.45 2.65 -12.69
CA LEU A 292 -21.39 1.65 -12.55
C LEU A 292 -21.14 0.91 -13.88
N LEU A 293 -22.21 0.48 -14.56
CA LEU A 293 -22.13 -0.23 -15.83
C LEU A 293 -21.49 0.62 -16.93
N PHE A 294 -21.97 1.86 -17.11
CA PHE A 294 -21.43 2.78 -18.11
C PHE A 294 -20.02 3.27 -17.76
N GLY A 295 -19.76 3.53 -16.47
CA GLY A 295 -18.45 3.92 -15.96
C GLY A 295 -17.39 2.86 -16.24
N PHE A 296 -17.70 1.60 -15.94
CA PHE A 296 -16.83 0.47 -16.25
C PHE A 296 -16.58 0.33 -17.75
N ASN A 297 -17.63 0.42 -18.58
CA ASN A 297 -17.49 0.33 -20.04
C ASN A 297 -16.64 1.48 -20.62
N ALA A 298 -16.83 2.71 -20.14
CA ALA A 298 -16.04 3.87 -20.54
C ALA A 298 -14.55 3.69 -20.19
N ILE A 299 -14.28 3.22 -18.98
CA ILE A 299 -12.94 2.88 -18.50
C ILE A 299 -12.29 1.80 -19.39
N PHE A 300 -13.01 0.73 -19.71
CA PHE A 300 -12.46 -0.40 -20.46
C PHE A 300 -12.25 -0.09 -21.95
N SER A 301 -13.19 0.63 -22.57
CA SER A 301 -13.08 1.07 -23.98
C SER A 301 -11.92 2.05 -24.20
N TYR A 302 -11.64 2.93 -23.22
CA TYR A 302 -10.49 3.85 -23.27
C TYR A 302 -9.14 3.12 -23.26
N SER A 303 -9.06 1.96 -22.58
CA SER A 303 -7.84 1.13 -22.58
C SER A 303 -7.62 0.37 -23.91
N SER A 304 -8.70 0.08 -24.65
CA SER A 304 -8.67 -0.76 -25.86
C SER A 304 -8.25 0.01 -27.12
N THR A 305 -8.58 1.30 -27.21
CA THR A 305 -8.25 2.15 -28.37
C THR A 305 -6.79 2.59 -28.44
N ARG A 306 -6.07 2.64 -27.31
CA ARG A 306 -4.62 2.95 -27.29
C ARG A 306 -3.72 1.84 -27.83
N LYS A 307 -4.19 0.59 -27.94
CA LYS A 307 -3.41 -0.52 -28.51
C LYS A 307 -3.35 -0.54 -30.04
N ALA A 308 -4.00 0.40 -30.75
CA ALA A 308 -3.97 0.47 -32.20
C ALA A 308 -3.17 1.68 -32.74
N PRO A 309 -1.84 1.58 -32.83
CA PRO A 309 -1.12 2.26 -33.89
C PRO A 309 -0.22 1.28 -34.67
N GLY A 310 -0.56 1.00 -35.93
CA GLY A 310 0.38 0.38 -36.86
C GLY A 310 -0.18 -0.65 -37.85
N ARG A 311 -1.27 -0.36 -38.57
CA ARG A 311 -1.56 -1.09 -39.83
C ARG A 311 -2.39 -0.28 -40.81
N ARG A 312 -1.86 0.86 -41.24
CA ARG A 312 -2.27 1.53 -42.49
C ARG A 312 -1.08 2.24 -43.12
N THR A 313 -0.33 1.50 -43.92
CA THR A 313 0.40 1.98 -45.11
C THR A 313 0.94 0.75 -45.86
N ALA A 314 0.17 0.25 -46.84
CA ALA A 314 0.64 -0.49 -48.00
C ALA A 314 -0.57 -0.79 -48.89
N ASP A 315 -1.08 0.25 -49.56
CA ASP A 315 -1.70 0.11 -50.89
C ASP A 315 -1.82 1.50 -51.50
N ASN A 316 -0.85 1.80 -52.37
CA ASN A 316 -0.91 2.66 -53.55
C ASN A 316 0.45 2.64 -54.23
#